data_AF-A0A1V5ZS71-F1
#
_entry.id   AF-A0A1V5ZS71-F1
#
_cell.length_a   1.000
_cell.length_b   1.000
_cell.length_c   1.000
_cell.angle_alpha   90.00
_cell.angle_beta   90.00
_cell.angle_gamma   90.00
#
_symmetry.space_group_name_H-M   'P 1'
#
loop_
_entity.id
_entity.type
_entity.pdbx_description
1 polymer ?
#
loop_
_entity_poly.entity_id
_entity_poly.type
_entity_poly.pdbx_seq_one_letter_code
_entity_poly.pdbx_strand_id
1 'polypeptide(L)'
;MLSPGARRVSAHAASVLLTGIGLVWAPIQMVGDTVGSDPVGTAVERFSDLGLLPHAARQDVIIVNAPSPLSFGYLQDLRSLHNQQVPAHIRTLAPGYFSVEISVVDSHTVVVRPEDGYLPPPGGGRRWDKQPPMHLVYTIQRMDRLCRSSAFPLALHEKVRLTGMCAEVTALTEDGRPAEATMRFDRPLDDQSLVWLQWNWERWAYEPFALPPIGHTVRLKGLL
;
A
#
# COMPACT_ATOMS: atom_id res chain seq x y z
N MET A 1 8.17 6.77 -47.74
CA MET A 1 6.86 6.56 -47.05
C MET A 1 6.29 5.23 -47.52
N LEU A 2 6.12 4.26 -46.61
CA LEU A 2 5.51 2.95 -46.94
C LEU A 2 4.00 3.13 -47.18
N SER A 3 3.45 2.42 -48.19
CA SER A 3 2.03 2.48 -48.52
C SER A 3 1.15 1.92 -47.38
N PRO A 4 -0.12 2.36 -47.25
CA PRO A 4 -1.01 1.94 -46.16
C PRO A 4 -1.18 0.42 -46.03
N GLY A 5 -1.14 -0.32 -47.14
CA GLY A 5 -1.19 -1.78 -47.17
C GLY A 5 0.08 -2.45 -46.63
N ALA A 6 1.25 -1.91 -46.96
CA ALA A 6 2.54 -2.41 -46.48
C ALA A 6 2.66 -2.27 -44.94
N ARG A 7 2.13 -1.18 -44.37
CA ARG A 7 2.09 -0.96 -42.91
C ARG A 7 1.20 -1.95 -42.17
N ARG A 8 0.08 -2.38 -42.77
CA ARG A 8 -0.83 -3.38 -42.17
C ARG A 8 -0.22 -4.78 -42.19
N VAL A 9 0.42 -5.16 -43.29
CA VAL A 9 1.12 -6.44 -43.42
C VAL A 9 2.31 -6.52 -42.46
N SER A 10 3.09 -5.44 -42.31
CA SER A 10 4.19 -5.39 -41.34
C SER A 10 3.71 -5.44 -39.89
N ALA A 11 2.58 -4.80 -39.57
CA ALA A 11 2.01 -4.85 -38.22
C ALA A 11 1.46 -6.24 -37.88
N HIS A 12 0.82 -6.93 -38.83
CA HIS A 12 0.38 -8.30 -38.65
C HIS A 12 1.55 -9.27 -38.53
N ALA A 13 2.59 -9.13 -39.35
CA ALA A 13 3.80 -9.93 -39.24
C ALA A 13 4.49 -9.74 -37.88
N ALA A 14 4.60 -8.50 -37.40
CA ALA A 14 5.16 -8.20 -36.08
C ALA A 14 4.28 -8.77 -34.94
N SER A 15 2.95 -8.68 -35.04
CA SER A 15 2.03 -9.25 -34.06
C SER A 15 2.16 -10.78 -34.00
N VAL A 16 2.18 -11.46 -35.15
CA VAL A 16 2.35 -12.92 -35.23
C VAL A 16 3.71 -13.34 -34.66
N LEU A 17 4.76 -12.57 -34.94
CA LEU A 17 6.10 -12.83 -34.41
C LEU A 17 6.13 -12.68 -32.88
N LEU A 18 5.57 -11.60 -32.34
CA LEU A 18 5.50 -11.35 -30.90
C LEU A 18 4.64 -12.39 -30.18
N THR A 19 3.50 -12.78 -30.77
CA THR A 19 2.65 -13.86 -30.23
C THR A 19 3.37 -15.21 -30.28
N GLY A 20 4.07 -15.52 -31.38
CA GLY A 20 4.83 -16.76 -31.51
C GLY A 20 6.00 -16.85 -30.52
N ILE A 21 6.74 -15.76 -30.34
CA ILE A 21 7.78 -15.64 -29.31
C ILE A 21 7.15 -15.81 -27.93
N GLY A 22 6.02 -15.14 -27.65
CA GLY A 22 5.29 -15.29 -26.40
C GLY A 22 4.82 -16.72 -26.14
N LEU A 23 4.36 -17.44 -27.16
CA LEU A 23 3.86 -18.82 -27.02
C LEU A 23 4.95 -19.83 -26.65
N VAL A 24 6.19 -19.58 -27.10
CA VAL A 24 7.35 -20.43 -26.81
C VAL A 24 8.04 -19.99 -25.52
N TRP A 25 8.16 -18.68 -25.31
CA TRP A 25 8.83 -18.12 -24.14
C TRP A 25 7.99 -18.27 -22.87
N ALA A 26 6.67 -18.13 -22.94
CA ALA A 26 5.78 -18.23 -21.78
C ALA A 26 5.85 -19.58 -21.04
N PRO A 27 5.78 -20.76 -21.68
CA PRO A 27 5.90 -22.03 -20.95
C PRO A 27 7.31 -22.24 -20.36
N ILE A 28 8.36 -21.72 -21.01
CA ILE A 28 9.73 -21.75 -20.47
C ILE A 28 9.83 -20.85 -19.24
N GLN A 29 9.26 -19.64 -19.27
CA GLN A 29 9.17 -18.77 -18.11
C GLN A 29 8.32 -19.37 -17.00
N MET A 30 7.19 -20.00 -17.33
CA MET A 30 6.32 -20.65 -16.34
C MET A 30 7.06 -21.75 -15.57
N VAL A 31 7.84 -22.59 -16.25
CA VAL A 31 8.71 -23.58 -15.59
C VAL A 31 9.80 -22.88 -14.78
N GLY A 32 10.40 -21.81 -15.31
CA GLY A 32 11.37 -20.98 -14.60
C GLY A 32 10.83 -20.31 -13.33
N ASP A 33 9.59 -19.84 -13.35
CA ASP A 33 8.89 -19.21 -12.22
C ASP A 33 8.41 -20.27 -11.21
N THR A 34 8.18 -21.51 -11.65
CA THR A 34 7.78 -22.63 -10.79
C THR A 34 8.97 -23.27 -10.07
N VAL A 35 10.17 -23.23 -10.67
CA VAL A 35 11.39 -23.88 -10.15
C VAL A 35 12.42 -22.87 -9.64
N GLY A 36 12.36 -21.62 -10.10
CA GLY A 36 13.20 -20.50 -9.66
C GLY A 36 12.65 -19.81 -8.43
N SER A 37 13.42 -18.88 -7.86
CA SER A 37 12.89 -18.01 -6.81
C SER A 37 11.81 -17.11 -7.42
N ASP A 38 10.65 -16.99 -6.79
CA ASP A 38 9.65 -15.97 -7.09
C ASP A 38 9.91 -14.73 -6.23
N PRO A 39 10.74 -13.76 -6.68
CA PRO A 39 11.05 -12.58 -5.89
C PRO A 39 9.83 -11.68 -5.70
N VAL A 40 8.83 -11.73 -6.59
CA VAL A 40 7.60 -10.95 -6.45
C VAL A 40 6.73 -11.56 -5.36
N GLY A 41 6.47 -12.86 -5.40
CA GLY A 41 5.77 -13.60 -4.34
C GLY A 41 6.47 -13.47 -2.99
N THR A 42 7.80 -13.60 -2.95
CA THR A 42 8.58 -13.44 -1.72
C THR A 42 8.46 -12.02 -1.14
N ALA A 43 8.46 -10.98 -1.98
CA ALA A 43 8.28 -9.60 -1.54
C ALA A 43 6.85 -9.34 -1.03
N VAL A 44 5.86 -9.89 -1.75
CA VAL A 44 4.42 -9.86 -1.42
C VAL A 44 4.15 -10.53 -0.07
N GLU A 45 4.71 -11.71 0.16
CA GLU A 45 4.66 -12.42 1.44
C GLU A 45 5.29 -11.57 2.54
N ARG A 46 6.52 -11.07 2.32
CA ARG A 46 7.25 -10.27 3.30
C ARG A 46 6.54 -8.94 3.66
N PHE A 47 5.91 -8.27 2.69
CA PHE A 47 5.11 -7.05 2.96
C PHE A 47 3.79 -7.33 3.68
N SER A 48 3.31 -8.58 3.63
CA SER A 48 2.09 -9.01 4.30
C SER A 48 2.33 -9.71 5.64
N ASP A 49 3.58 -10.10 5.93
CA ASP A 49 3.94 -10.84 7.14
C ASP A 49 3.91 -9.96 8.40
N LEU A 50 2.75 -9.95 9.07
CA LEU A 50 2.55 -9.29 10.36
C LEU A 50 3.17 -10.05 11.55
N GLY A 51 3.81 -11.20 11.30
CA GLY A 51 4.28 -12.11 12.33
C GLY A 51 3.16 -12.85 13.08
N LEU A 52 3.53 -13.39 14.24
CA LEU A 52 2.60 -14.09 15.12
C LEU A 52 1.79 -13.09 15.95
N LEU A 53 0.46 -13.16 15.79
CA LEU A 53 -0.51 -12.35 16.51
C LEU A 53 -1.43 -13.31 17.29
N PRO A 54 -1.04 -13.74 18.50
CA PRO A 54 -1.72 -14.83 19.22
C PRO A 54 -3.14 -14.51 19.69
N HIS A 55 -3.54 -13.23 19.66
CA HIS A 55 -4.88 -12.77 20.02
C HIS A 55 -5.58 -12.05 18.85
N ALA A 56 -5.08 -12.24 17.62
CA ALA A 56 -5.54 -11.51 16.43
C ALA A 56 -7.06 -11.57 16.23
N ALA A 57 -7.69 -12.73 16.48
CA ALA A 57 -9.12 -12.93 16.22
C ALA A 57 -10.05 -11.97 16.98
N ARG A 58 -9.54 -11.27 18.01
CA ARG A 58 -10.28 -10.29 18.81
C ARG A 58 -9.72 -8.87 18.71
N GLN A 59 -8.74 -8.66 17.83
CA GLN A 59 -7.99 -7.42 17.72
C GLN A 59 -8.11 -6.82 16.32
N ASP A 60 -8.22 -5.51 16.29
CA ASP A 60 -8.05 -4.69 15.09
C ASP A 60 -6.57 -4.35 14.96
N VAL A 61 -5.94 -4.75 13.85
CA VAL A 61 -4.55 -4.43 13.57
C VAL A 61 -4.49 -3.11 12.80
N ILE A 62 -3.90 -2.10 13.43
CA ILE A 62 -3.73 -0.77 12.89
C ILE A 62 -2.28 -0.62 12.43
N ILE A 63 -2.09 -0.35 11.15
CA ILE A 63 -0.77 -0.30 10.53
C ILE A 63 -0.51 1.12 10.04
N VAL A 64 0.58 1.69 10.52
CA VAL A 64 1.10 2.96 10.04
C VAL A 64 2.31 2.70 9.15
N ASN A 65 2.50 3.53 8.11
CA ASN A 65 3.69 3.49 7.27
C ASN A 65 3.94 2.15 6.54
N ALA A 66 2.89 1.37 6.21
CA ALA A 66 3.07 0.10 5.51
C ALA A 66 3.60 0.30 4.07
N PRO A 67 4.37 -0.62 3.47
CA PRO A 67 4.84 -0.51 2.10
C PRO A 67 3.71 -0.27 1.10
N SER A 68 2.59 -0.97 1.27
CA SER A 68 1.41 -0.92 0.42
C SER A 68 0.19 -1.42 1.22
N PRO A 69 -0.97 -0.75 1.17
CA PRO A 69 -2.21 -1.34 1.68
C PRO A 69 -2.68 -2.55 0.86
N LEU A 70 -2.32 -2.63 -0.44
CA LEU A 70 -2.74 -3.72 -1.31
C LEU A 70 -2.14 -5.07 -0.89
N SER A 71 -0.96 -5.10 -0.26
CA SER A 71 -0.35 -6.35 0.22
C SER A 71 -1.17 -7.08 1.28
N PHE A 72 -2.19 -6.45 1.86
CA PHE A 72 -3.08 -7.09 2.81
C PHE A 72 -4.34 -7.69 2.18
N GLY A 73 -4.56 -7.51 0.88
CA GLY A 73 -5.77 -7.97 0.19
C GLY A 73 -5.96 -9.49 0.20
N TYR A 74 -4.87 -10.26 0.27
CA TYR A 74 -4.85 -11.73 0.31
C TYR A 74 -4.36 -12.28 1.67
N LEU A 75 -4.14 -11.40 2.66
CA LEU A 75 -3.55 -11.80 3.93
C LEU A 75 -4.44 -12.78 4.72
N GLN A 76 -5.76 -12.63 4.61
CA GLN A 76 -6.70 -13.57 5.24
C GLN A 76 -6.47 -15.00 4.72
N ASP A 77 -6.36 -15.16 3.41
CA ASP A 77 -6.15 -16.47 2.78
C ASP A 77 -4.79 -17.05 3.17
N LEU A 78 -3.72 -16.26 3.14
CA LEU A 78 -2.39 -16.70 3.58
C LEU A 78 -2.39 -17.19 5.02
N ARG A 79 -3.00 -16.43 5.94
CA ARG A 79 -3.07 -16.83 7.35
C ARG A 79 -3.91 -18.08 7.55
N SER A 80 -5.03 -18.22 6.83
CA SER A 80 -5.84 -19.44 6.84
C SER A 80 -5.07 -20.67 6.33
N LEU A 81 -4.29 -20.54 5.25
CA LEU A 81 -3.43 -21.63 4.74
C LEU A 81 -2.38 -22.07 5.75
N HIS A 82 -1.86 -21.15 6.56
CA HIS A 82 -0.89 -21.43 7.61
C HIS A 82 -1.52 -21.76 8.98
N ASN A 83 -2.84 -21.94 9.07
CA ASN A 83 -3.57 -22.17 10.33
C ASN A 83 -3.32 -21.09 11.40
N GLN A 84 -3.11 -19.85 10.98
CA GLN A 84 -2.91 -18.70 11.86
C GLN A 84 -4.23 -17.97 12.11
N GLN A 85 -4.34 -17.32 13.28
CA GLN A 85 -5.49 -16.47 13.58
C GLN A 85 -5.54 -15.24 12.68
N VAL A 86 -6.69 -14.97 12.08
CA VAL A 86 -6.93 -13.78 11.24
C VAL A 86 -7.41 -12.63 12.13
N PRO A 87 -6.84 -11.42 12.00
CA PRO A 87 -7.34 -10.23 12.69
C PRO A 87 -8.81 -9.93 12.40
N ALA A 88 -9.52 -9.30 13.34
CA ALA A 88 -10.90 -8.90 13.12
C ALA A 88 -11.00 -7.87 11.99
N HIS A 89 -10.10 -6.88 12.00
CA HIS A 89 -9.92 -5.91 10.92
C HIS A 89 -8.44 -5.57 10.76
N ILE A 90 -8.03 -5.23 9.54
CA ILE A 90 -6.69 -4.72 9.24
C ILE A 90 -6.86 -3.34 8.61
N ARG A 91 -6.18 -2.34 9.18
CA ARG A 91 -6.35 -0.94 8.79
C ARG A 91 -5.01 -0.29 8.54
N THR A 92 -4.68 -0.08 7.27
CA THR A 92 -3.50 0.69 6.90
C THR A 92 -3.85 2.16 6.82
N LEU A 93 -3.30 2.97 7.73
CA LEU A 93 -3.66 4.40 7.83
C LEU A 93 -2.97 5.28 6.79
N ALA A 94 -1.79 4.87 6.32
CA ALA A 94 -1.06 5.51 5.23
C ALA A 94 0.00 4.56 4.64
N PRO A 95 0.25 4.63 3.32
CA PRO A 95 1.42 3.98 2.71
C PRO A 95 2.72 4.70 3.13
N GLY A 96 3.81 3.94 3.21
CA GLY A 96 5.12 4.37 3.70
C GLY A 96 6.15 4.65 2.61
N TYR A 97 5.74 5.07 1.41
CA TYR A 97 6.69 5.41 0.34
C TYR A 97 7.60 6.57 0.74
N PHE A 98 6.97 7.58 1.36
CA PHE A 98 7.57 8.78 1.88
C PHE A 98 7.31 8.84 3.37
N SER A 99 7.90 9.82 4.06
CA SER A 99 7.62 9.99 5.48
C SER A 99 6.14 10.21 5.76
N VAL A 100 5.68 9.71 6.90
CA VAL A 100 4.31 9.90 7.39
C VAL A 100 4.38 10.54 8.77
N GLU A 101 3.65 11.63 8.96
CA GLU A 101 3.45 12.22 10.27
C GLU A 101 2.17 11.68 10.90
N ILE A 102 2.27 11.25 12.15
CA ILE A 102 1.16 10.78 12.97
C ILE A 102 1.09 11.69 14.20
N SER A 103 -0.04 12.36 14.38
CA SER A 103 -0.30 13.21 15.55
C SER A 103 -1.45 12.65 16.36
N VAL A 104 -1.28 12.51 17.67
CA VAL A 104 -2.36 12.08 18.57
C VAL A 104 -3.06 13.33 19.08
N VAL A 105 -4.34 13.52 18.73
CA VAL A 105 -5.10 14.72 19.10
C VAL A 105 -5.77 14.54 20.46
N ASP A 106 -6.33 13.36 20.69
CA ASP A 106 -7.00 12.96 21.92
C ASP A 106 -6.93 11.43 22.09
N SER A 107 -7.64 10.89 23.09
CA SER A 107 -7.62 9.46 23.41
C SER A 107 -8.26 8.56 22.35
N HIS A 108 -8.90 9.09 21.31
CA HIS A 108 -9.60 8.33 20.26
C HIS A 108 -9.18 8.74 18.85
N THR A 109 -8.34 9.77 18.70
CA THR A 109 -8.16 10.44 17.42
C THR A 109 -6.69 10.61 17.06
N VAL A 110 -6.35 10.15 15.85
CA VAL A 110 -5.05 10.42 15.23
C VAL A 110 -5.22 11.18 13.93
N VAL A 111 -4.33 12.13 13.68
CA VAL A 111 -4.20 12.82 12.39
C VAL A 111 -3.03 12.20 11.65
N VAL A 112 -3.26 11.86 10.39
CA VAL A 112 -2.29 11.18 9.54
C VAL A 112 -2.00 12.06 8.33
N ARG A 113 -0.72 12.41 8.16
CA ARG A 113 -0.25 13.30 7.10
C ARG A 113 0.95 12.68 6.38
N PRO A 114 0.73 11.97 5.27
CA PRO A 114 1.81 11.54 4.38
C PRO A 114 2.49 12.75 3.75
N GLU A 115 3.82 12.73 3.61
CA GLU A 115 4.61 13.86 3.12
C GLU A 115 4.20 14.35 1.73
N ASP A 116 3.66 13.49 0.87
CA ASP A 116 3.17 13.85 -0.48
C ASP A 116 1.68 13.56 -0.69
N GLY A 117 0.95 13.45 0.42
CA GLY A 117 -0.45 13.05 0.44
C GLY A 117 -0.66 11.60 0.04
N TYR A 118 -1.92 11.21 -0.02
CA TYR A 118 -2.37 9.86 -0.34
C TYR A 118 -2.36 9.59 -1.85
N LEU A 119 -1.98 8.38 -2.25
CA LEU A 119 -2.02 7.90 -3.64
C LEU A 119 -1.31 8.83 -4.66
N PRO A 120 -0.04 9.24 -4.42
CA PRO A 120 0.72 10.01 -5.40
C PRO A 120 0.84 9.25 -6.73
N PRO A 121 0.92 9.95 -7.87
CA PRO A 121 1.20 9.29 -9.14
C PRO A 121 2.55 8.57 -9.13
N PRO A 122 2.74 7.50 -9.92
CA PRO A 122 4.05 6.87 -10.06
C PRO A 122 5.13 7.89 -10.44
N GLY A 123 6.17 8.00 -9.62
CA GLY A 123 7.22 9.02 -9.82
C GLY A 123 6.83 10.45 -9.44
N GLY A 124 5.65 10.63 -8.85
CA GLY A 124 5.23 11.88 -8.22
C GLY A 124 5.67 11.96 -6.76
N GLY A 125 5.81 13.19 -6.28
CA GLY A 125 6.20 13.55 -4.92
C GLY A 125 6.94 14.90 -4.91
N ARG A 126 6.94 15.63 -3.78
CA ARG A 126 7.61 16.93 -3.64
C ARG A 126 9.13 16.80 -3.63
N ARG A 127 9.66 15.62 -3.29
CA ARG A 127 11.10 15.34 -3.32
C ARG A 127 11.51 14.90 -4.73
N TRP A 128 12.07 15.84 -5.49
CA TRP A 128 12.36 15.72 -6.93
C TRP A 128 13.59 14.85 -7.30
N ASP A 129 13.99 13.92 -6.43
CA ASP A 129 14.98 12.91 -6.80
C ASP A 129 14.26 11.81 -7.59
N LYS A 130 14.03 12.07 -8.89
CA LYS A 130 13.43 11.10 -9.81
C LYS A 130 14.29 9.85 -9.80
N GLN A 131 13.76 8.82 -9.15
CA GLN A 131 14.34 7.48 -9.15
C GLN A 131 14.33 6.91 -10.59
N PRO A 132 15.17 5.90 -10.86
CA PRO A 132 15.19 5.25 -12.16
C PRO A 132 13.78 4.78 -12.59
N PRO A 133 13.45 4.74 -13.89
CA PRO A 133 12.12 4.39 -14.39
C PRO A 133 11.55 3.04 -13.90
N MET A 134 12.39 2.13 -13.45
CA MET A 134 12.03 0.79 -12.92
C MET A 134 12.21 0.68 -11.40
N HIS A 135 12.05 1.79 -10.66
CA HIS A 135 12.18 1.79 -9.21
C HIS A 135 10.97 1.13 -8.53
N LEU A 136 11.23 0.31 -7.49
CA LEU A 136 10.21 -0.46 -6.76
C LEU A 136 9.03 0.41 -6.28
N VAL A 137 9.31 1.62 -5.77
CA VAL A 137 8.28 2.55 -5.30
C VAL A 137 7.27 2.90 -6.40
N TYR A 138 7.71 3.03 -7.65
CA TYR A 138 6.81 3.40 -8.76
C TYR A 138 5.85 2.25 -9.09
N THR A 139 6.34 1.01 -8.95
CA THR A 139 5.51 -0.18 -9.05
C THR A 139 4.48 -0.21 -7.95
N ILE A 140 4.87 0.02 -6.69
CA ILE A 140 3.93 0.01 -5.56
C ILE A 140 2.90 1.14 -5.68
N GLN A 141 3.32 2.36 -6.02
CA GLN A 141 2.42 3.49 -6.27
C GLN A 141 1.39 3.16 -7.37
N ARG A 142 1.80 2.43 -8.42
CA ARG A 142 0.88 1.99 -9.47
C ARG A 142 -0.12 0.96 -8.96
N MET A 143 0.32 0.03 -8.12
CA MET A 143 -0.52 -1.01 -7.53
C MET A 143 -1.57 -0.44 -6.58
N ASP A 144 -1.21 0.49 -5.71
CA ASP A 144 -2.17 1.05 -4.72
C ASP A 144 -3.29 1.86 -5.38
N ARG A 145 -3.08 2.36 -6.60
CA ARG A 145 -4.13 3.01 -7.39
C ARG A 145 -5.18 2.04 -7.96
N LEU A 146 -4.97 0.73 -7.86
CA LEU A 146 -6.02 -0.26 -8.11
C LEU A 146 -7.12 -0.19 -7.05
N CYS A 147 -6.79 0.20 -5.82
CA CYS A 147 -7.76 0.33 -4.72
C CYS A 147 -8.63 1.59 -4.86
N ARG A 148 -8.09 2.66 -5.46
CA ARG A 148 -8.82 3.90 -5.74
C ARG A 148 -8.14 4.71 -6.83
N SER A 149 -8.93 5.26 -7.75
CA SER A 149 -8.45 6.07 -8.87
C SER A 149 -8.94 7.51 -8.80
N SER A 150 -8.37 8.39 -9.63
CA SER A 150 -8.84 9.78 -9.77
C SER A 150 -10.26 9.90 -10.31
N ALA A 151 -10.86 8.83 -10.83
CA ALA A 151 -12.26 8.80 -11.22
C ALA A 151 -13.21 8.79 -10.01
N PHE A 152 -12.71 8.43 -8.83
CA PHE A 152 -13.47 8.40 -7.57
C PHE A 152 -12.70 9.19 -6.49
N PRO A 153 -12.63 10.53 -6.61
CA PRO A 153 -11.91 11.36 -5.65
C PRO A 153 -12.55 11.28 -4.25
N LEU A 154 -11.84 11.81 -3.25
CA LEU A 154 -12.40 12.12 -1.94
C LEU A 154 -12.42 13.64 -1.80
N ALA A 155 -13.54 14.20 -1.37
CA ALA A 155 -13.67 15.64 -1.13
C ALA A 155 -13.17 16.03 0.26
N LEU A 156 -12.85 17.31 0.44
CA LEU A 156 -12.61 17.90 1.76
C LEU A 156 -13.84 17.68 2.66
N HIS A 157 -13.62 17.29 3.92
CA HIS A 157 -14.64 16.91 4.90
C HIS A 157 -15.44 15.64 4.56
N GLU A 158 -15.08 14.93 3.50
CA GLU A 158 -15.70 13.63 3.21
C GLU A 158 -15.34 12.63 4.31
N LYS A 159 -16.35 11.90 4.79
CA LYS A 159 -16.23 10.93 5.89
C LYS A 159 -16.45 9.52 5.37
N VAL A 160 -15.46 8.67 5.55
CA VAL A 160 -15.54 7.24 5.28
C VAL A 160 -15.77 6.52 6.61
N ARG A 161 -16.99 6.01 6.83
CA ARG A 161 -17.31 5.20 8.01
C ARG A 161 -16.97 3.75 7.75
N LEU A 162 -16.24 3.16 8.70
CA LEU A 162 -15.93 1.75 8.75
C LEU A 162 -16.48 1.22 10.09
N THR A 163 -16.60 -0.10 10.24
CA THR A 163 -16.81 -0.70 11.56
C THR A 163 -15.71 -0.20 12.50
N GLY A 164 -16.03 0.30 13.70
CA GLY A 164 -15.05 0.65 14.74
C GLY A 164 -14.26 1.95 14.52
N MET A 165 -14.38 2.64 13.38
CA MET A 165 -13.73 3.93 13.15
C MET A 165 -14.36 4.75 12.03
N CYS A 166 -14.04 6.04 11.99
CA CYS A 166 -14.35 6.95 10.90
C CYS A 166 -13.07 7.68 10.44
N ALA A 167 -12.84 7.72 9.13
CA ALA A 167 -11.83 8.56 8.52
C ALA A 167 -12.48 9.82 7.93
N GLU A 168 -11.88 10.99 8.13
CA GLU A 168 -12.31 12.26 7.55
C GLU A 168 -11.15 12.92 6.81
N VAL A 169 -11.37 13.36 5.57
CA VAL A 169 -10.35 14.13 4.83
C VAL A 169 -10.32 15.57 5.35
N THR A 170 -9.18 15.99 5.89
CA THR A 170 -9.03 17.32 6.52
C THR A 170 -8.17 18.29 5.72
N ALA A 171 -7.40 17.80 4.74
CA ALA A 171 -6.69 18.63 3.78
C ALA A 171 -6.58 17.95 2.42
N LEU A 172 -6.47 18.76 1.36
CA LEU A 172 -6.21 18.30 -0.01
C LEU A 172 -4.85 18.81 -0.49
N THR A 173 -4.23 18.05 -1.37
CA THR A 173 -3.07 18.48 -2.17
C THR A 173 -3.53 19.42 -3.29
N GLU A 174 -2.59 20.12 -3.94
CA GLU A 174 -2.89 20.98 -5.10
C GLU A 174 -3.54 20.20 -6.26
N ASP A 175 -3.20 18.91 -6.41
CA ASP A 175 -3.78 18.01 -7.40
C ASP A 175 -5.07 17.31 -6.95
N GLY A 176 -5.66 17.75 -5.83
CA GLY A 176 -6.99 17.33 -5.36
C GLY A 176 -7.05 15.95 -4.67
N ARG A 177 -5.89 15.35 -4.33
CA ARG A 177 -5.83 14.14 -3.52
C ARG A 177 -5.90 14.50 -2.03
N PRO A 178 -6.31 13.58 -1.14
CA PRO A 178 -6.15 13.80 0.29
C PRO A 178 -4.68 14.07 0.64
N ALA A 179 -4.40 15.18 1.30
CA ALA A 179 -3.09 15.48 1.90
C ALA A 179 -3.02 15.04 3.36
N GLU A 180 -4.16 15.06 4.04
CA GLU A 180 -4.31 14.76 5.45
C GLU A 180 -5.66 14.12 5.71
N ALA A 181 -5.70 13.16 6.62
CA ALA A 181 -6.94 12.58 7.12
C ALA A 181 -6.90 12.41 8.64
N THR A 182 -8.03 12.67 9.28
CA THR A 182 -8.28 12.40 10.68
C THR A 182 -8.96 11.06 10.84
N MET A 183 -8.39 10.20 11.68
CA MET A 183 -8.89 8.87 11.99
C MET A 183 -9.42 8.89 13.43
N ARG A 184 -10.73 8.74 13.59
CA ARG A 184 -11.39 8.64 14.89
C ARG A 184 -11.84 7.21 15.13
N PHE A 185 -11.38 6.60 16.22
CA PHE A 185 -11.74 5.25 16.64
C PHE A 185 -12.89 5.28 17.64
N ASP A 186 -13.71 4.22 17.64
CA ASP A 186 -14.79 4.06 18.62
C ASP A 186 -14.25 3.64 20.00
N ARG A 187 -13.05 3.05 20.03
CA ARG A 187 -12.30 2.66 21.24
C ARG A 187 -11.15 3.64 21.50
N PRO A 188 -10.71 3.77 22.76
CA PRO A 188 -9.48 4.48 23.08
C PRO A 188 -8.27 3.91 22.32
N LEU A 189 -7.32 4.76 21.96
CA LEU A 189 -6.13 4.39 21.19
C LEU A 189 -5.21 3.40 21.93
N ASP A 190 -5.28 3.36 23.26
CA ASP A 190 -4.55 2.47 24.16
C ASP A 190 -5.35 1.20 24.55
N ASP A 191 -6.55 1.01 24.01
CA ASP A 191 -7.36 -0.19 24.23
C ASP A 191 -6.64 -1.43 23.67
N GLN A 192 -6.64 -2.52 24.43
CA GLN A 192 -5.94 -3.77 24.07
C GLN A 192 -6.51 -4.46 22.82
N SER A 193 -7.70 -4.06 22.37
CA SER A 193 -8.28 -4.48 21.09
C SER A 193 -7.61 -3.83 19.88
N LEU A 194 -6.86 -2.73 20.04
CA LEU A 194 -6.14 -2.07 18.96
C LEU A 194 -4.65 -2.43 19.03
N VAL A 195 -4.15 -3.13 18.00
CA VAL A 195 -2.73 -3.48 17.88
C VAL A 195 -2.08 -2.59 16.85
N TRP A 196 -1.15 -1.74 17.30
CA TRP A 196 -0.45 -0.79 16.45
C TRP A 196 0.88 -1.37 15.95
N LEU A 197 1.06 -1.36 14.63
CA LEU A 197 2.27 -1.81 13.95
C LEU A 197 2.79 -0.73 13.01
N GLN A 198 4.12 -0.65 12.89
CA GLN A 198 4.79 0.14 11.86
C GLN A 198 5.68 -0.76 11.00
N TRP A 199 5.83 -0.41 9.72
CA TRP A 199 6.86 -1.03 8.90
C TRP A 199 8.22 -0.36 9.12
N ASN A 200 9.24 -1.18 9.36
CA ASN A 200 10.62 -0.73 9.47
C ASN A 200 11.38 -1.07 8.17
N TRP A 201 11.69 -0.04 7.37
CA TRP A 201 12.39 -0.19 6.08
C TRP A 201 13.84 -0.68 6.20
N GLU A 202 14.47 -0.56 7.36
CA GLU A 202 15.84 -1.05 7.59
C GLU A 202 15.84 -2.54 7.93
N ARG A 203 14.84 -2.99 8.70
CA ARG A 203 14.67 -4.39 9.09
C ARG A 203 13.82 -5.21 8.12
N TRP A 204 13.09 -4.56 7.22
CA TRP A 204 12.14 -5.19 6.30
C TRP A 204 11.11 -6.07 7.03
N ALA A 205 10.55 -5.54 8.13
CA ALA A 205 9.56 -6.23 8.95
C ALA A 205 8.63 -5.24 9.66
N TYR A 206 7.46 -5.73 10.10
CA TYR A 206 6.61 -4.98 11.02
C TYR A 206 7.12 -5.09 12.45
N GLU A 207 7.04 -3.99 13.19
CA GLU A 207 7.33 -3.93 14.61
C GLU A 207 6.22 -3.18 15.36
N PRO A 208 6.05 -3.43 16.67
CA PRO A 208 5.09 -2.70 17.50
C PRO A 208 5.33 -1.19 17.42
N PHE A 209 4.26 -0.43 17.24
CA PHE A 209 4.30 1.01 17.19
C PHE A 209 3.71 1.61 18.46
N ALA A 210 4.53 2.31 19.24
CA ALA A 210 4.06 3.11 20.36
C ALA A 210 3.61 4.48 19.84
N LEU A 211 2.32 4.78 20.02
CA LEU A 211 1.79 6.11 19.70
C LEU A 211 2.51 7.18 20.53
N PRO A 212 2.74 8.38 19.96
CA PRO A 212 3.27 9.49 20.75
C PRO A 212 2.24 9.94 21.79
N PRO A 213 2.66 10.69 22.83
CA PRO A 213 1.71 11.26 23.79
C PRO A 213 0.66 12.15 23.12
N ILE A 214 -0.49 12.32 23.77
CA ILE A 214 -1.53 13.25 23.30
C ILE A 214 -0.92 14.65 23.10
N GLY A 215 -1.30 15.31 22.00
CA GLY A 215 -0.78 16.60 21.56
C GLY A 215 0.59 16.55 20.87
N HIS A 216 1.19 15.36 20.72
CA HIS A 216 2.50 15.21 20.07
C HIS A 216 2.39 14.54 18.71
N THR A 217 3.40 14.81 17.89
CA THR A 217 3.56 14.27 16.55
C THR A 217 4.84 13.45 16.46
N VAL A 218 4.76 12.31 15.77
CA VAL A 218 5.93 11.52 15.38
C VAL A 218 6.01 11.46 13.86
N ARG A 219 7.24 11.53 13.32
CA ARG A 219 7.50 11.34 11.90
C ARG A 219 8.11 9.97 11.67
N LEU A 220 7.42 9.16 10.89
CA LEU A 220 7.87 7.84 10.45
C LEU A 220 8.68 7.99 9.15
N LYS A 221 9.79 7.26 9.05
CA LYS A 221 10.65 7.27 7.86
C LYS A 221 10.00 6.42 6.76
N GLY A 222 9.87 7.00 5.57
CA GLY A 222 9.46 6.25 4.38
C GLY A 222 10.65 5.56 3.70
N LEU A 223 10.39 4.90 2.58
CA LEU A 223 11.46 4.32 1.76
C LEU A 223 12.31 5.40 1.05
N LEU A 224 11.72 6.54 0.69
CA LEU A 224 12.35 7.69 0.00
C LEU A 224 12.45 8.94 0.88
#